data_AF-A0A1Z2SMH4-F1
#
_entry.id   AF-A0A1Z2SMH4-F1
#
_cell.length_a   1.000
_cell.length_b   1.000
_cell.length_c   1.000
_cell.angle_alpha   90.00
_cell.angle_beta   90.00
_cell.angle_gamma   90.00
#
_symmetry.space_group_name_H-M   'P 1'
#
loop_
_entity.id
_entity.type
_entity.pdbx_description
1 polymer ?
#
loop_
_entity_poly.entity_id
_entity_poly.type
_entity_poly.pdbx_seq_one_letter_code
_entity_poly.pdbx_strand_id
1 'polypeptide(L)'
;MITTIELLDMLKEEADLPSDYAVAKFLNVTHQAVSRWRNGKVMSEEIAIKVARVLNIDEDVVILSNLAEKQTNDKAKQALLKLMAS
;
A
#
# COMPACT_ATOMS: atom_id res chain seq x y z
N MET A 1 -2.56 9.36 5.90
CA MET A 1 -1.87 8.51 4.91
C MET A 1 -2.67 7.24 4.76
N ILE A 2 -2.72 6.65 3.57
CA ILE A 2 -3.34 5.34 3.36
C ILE A 2 -2.25 4.28 3.59
N THR A 3 -2.50 3.34 4.49
CA THR A 3 -1.52 2.30 4.86
C THR A 3 -1.53 1.12 3.88
N THR A 4 -0.47 0.31 3.93
CA THR A 4 -0.38 -0.95 3.21
C THR A 4 -1.57 -1.86 3.50
N ILE A 5 -2.02 -1.93 4.77
CA ILE A 5 -3.15 -2.78 5.16
C ILE A 5 -4.45 -2.26 4.56
N GLU A 6 -4.72 -0.96 4.66
CA GLU A 6 -5.91 -0.34 4.08
C GLU A 6 -5.95 -0.51 2.56
N LEU A 7 -4.81 -0.31 1.85
CA LEU A 7 -4.71 -0.56 0.42
C LEU A 7 -5.02 -2.02 0.05
N LEU A 8 -4.58 -2.98 0.87
CA LEU A 8 -4.89 -4.40 0.63
C LEU A 8 -6.37 -4.71 0.83
N ASP A 9 -7.01 -4.11 1.83
CA ASP A 9 -8.44 -4.32 2.09
C ASP A 9 -9.30 -3.66 1.01
N MET A 10 -8.98 -2.42 0.62
CA MET A 10 -9.61 -1.75 -0.51
C MET A 10 -9.45 -2.55 -1.80
N LEU A 11 -8.24 -3.09 -2.07
CA LEU A 11 -7.99 -3.92 -3.26
C LEU A 11 -8.85 -5.18 -3.27
N LYS A 12 -9.05 -5.81 -2.10
CA LYS A 12 -9.89 -7.00 -2.01
C LYS A 12 -11.35 -6.68 -2.30
N GLU A 13 -11.84 -5.56 -1.80
CA GLU A 13 -13.20 -5.10 -2.05
C GLU A 13 -13.40 -4.71 -3.52
N GLU A 14 -12.52 -3.88 -4.09
CA GLU A 14 -12.64 -3.39 -5.47
C GLU A 14 -12.54 -4.50 -6.52
N ALA A 15 -11.66 -5.48 -6.31
CA ALA A 15 -11.41 -6.57 -7.25
C ALA A 15 -12.11 -7.90 -6.88
N ASP A 16 -13.04 -7.89 -5.92
CA ASP A 16 -13.80 -9.05 -5.42
C ASP A 16 -12.89 -10.26 -5.09
N LEU A 17 -11.81 -10.01 -4.32
CA LEU A 17 -10.79 -11.01 -3.99
C LEU A 17 -11.10 -11.67 -2.63
N PRO A 18 -11.46 -12.96 -2.60
CA PRO A 18 -11.98 -13.60 -1.39
C PRO A 18 -10.93 -13.91 -0.33
N SER A 19 -9.64 -13.73 -0.63
CA SER A 19 -8.54 -14.09 0.28
C SER A 19 -7.24 -13.38 -0.07
N ASP A 20 -6.30 -13.40 0.86
CA ASP A 20 -4.95 -12.87 0.65
C ASP A 20 -4.15 -13.69 -0.39
N TYR A 21 -4.51 -14.97 -0.59
CA TYR A 21 -3.98 -15.77 -1.70
C TYR A 21 -4.49 -15.26 -3.05
N ALA A 22 -5.76 -14.87 -3.15
CA ALA A 22 -6.30 -14.26 -4.36
C ALA A 22 -5.61 -12.93 -4.67
N VAL A 23 -5.31 -12.12 -3.64
CA VAL A 23 -4.48 -10.90 -3.77
C VAL A 23 -3.09 -11.22 -4.32
N ALA A 24 -2.41 -12.22 -3.77
CA ALA A 24 -1.07 -12.60 -4.22
C ALA A 24 -1.07 -12.95 -5.72
N LYS A 25 -2.06 -13.75 -6.15
CA LYS A 25 -2.23 -14.12 -7.56
C LYS A 25 -2.57 -12.91 -8.43
N PHE A 26 -3.49 -12.05 -7.98
CA PHE A 26 -3.92 -10.85 -8.70
C PHE A 26 -2.76 -9.88 -8.96
N LEU A 27 -1.93 -9.63 -7.93
CA LEU A 27 -0.76 -8.75 -8.03
C LEU A 27 0.48 -9.43 -8.62
N ASN A 28 0.40 -10.72 -8.95
CA ASN A 28 1.53 -11.55 -9.40
C ASN A 28 2.73 -11.50 -8.43
N VAL A 29 2.46 -11.68 -7.14
CA VAL A 29 3.47 -11.74 -6.07
C VAL A 29 3.36 -13.06 -5.30
N THR A 30 4.34 -13.34 -4.44
CA THR A 30 4.29 -14.53 -3.59
C THR A 30 3.27 -14.35 -2.46
N HIS A 31 2.64 -15.44 -2.03
CA HIS A 31 1.79 -15.43 -0.83
C HIS A 31 2.55 -14.95 0.43
N GLN A 32 3.85 -15.22 0.51
CA GLN A 32 4.70 -14.73 1.59
C GLN A 32 4.83 -13.20 1.60
N ALA A 33 4.84 -12.54 0.43
CA ALA A 33 4.86 -11.09 0.36
C ALA A 33 3.59 -10.50 1.00
N VAL A 34 2.41 -11.01 0.62
CA VAL A 34 1.13 -10.57 1.20
C VAL A 34 1.06 -10.85 2.70
N SER A 35 1.50 -12.03 3.14
CA SER A 35 1.58 -12.35 4.57
C SER A 35 2.49 -11.37 5.34
N ARG A 36 3.64 -10.99 4.78
CA ARG A 36 4.52 -9.99 5.41
C ARG A 36 3.82 -8.64 5.52
N TRP A 37 3.05 -8.24 4.52
CA TRP A 37 2.28 -6.99 4.55
C TRP A 37 1.22 -6.97 5.64
N ARG A 38 0.47 -8.07 5.77
CA ARG A 38 -0.48 -8.27 6.87
C ARG A 38 0.16 -8.22 8.26
N ASN A 39 1.46 -8.52 8.35
CA ASN A 39 2.23 -8.48 9.59
C ASN A 39 3.06 -7.19 9.73
N GLY A 40 2.61 -6.09 9.12
CA GLY A 40 3.17 -4.75 9.34
C GLY A 40 4.42 -4.43 8.52
N LYS A 41 4.74 -5.22 7.48
CA LYS A 41 5.72 -4.79 6.48
C LYS A 41 5.05 -3.92 5.43
N VAL A 42 5.73 -2.87 5.01
CA VAL A 42 5.22 -1.98 3.97
C VAL A 42 5.52 -2.56 2.59
N MET A 43 4.59 -2.42 1.63
CA MET A 43 4.82 -2.87 0.26
C MET A 43 5.88 -2.03 -0.48
N SER A 44 6.43 -2.55 -1.58
CA SER A 44 7.32 -1.76 -2.43
C SER A 44 6.52 -0.70 -3.20
N GLU A 45 7.18 0.37 -3.62
CA GLU A 45 6.58 1.44 -4.42
C GLU A 45 5.98 0.89 -5.71
N GLU A 46 6.67 -0.06 -6.37
CA GLU A 46 6.17 -0.71 -7.58
C GLU A 46 4.81 -1.39 -7.35
N ILE A 47 4.63 -2.09 -6.23
CA ILE A 47 3.35 -2.71 -5.89
C ILE A 47 2.33 -1.64 -5.49
N ALA A 48 2.73 -0.64 -4.70
CA ALA A 48 1.84 0.44 -4.27
C ALA A 48 1.24 1.19 -5.48
N ILE A 49 2.04 1.47 -6.51
CA ILE A 49 1.59 2.08 -7.78
C ILE A 49 0.60 1.17 -8.52
N LYS A 50 0.88 -0.14 -8.60
CA LYS A 50 -0.06 -1.10 -9.21
C LYS A 50 -1.40 -1.10 -8.49
N VAL A 51 -1.39 -1.10 -7.15
CA VAL A 51 -2.61 -1.05 -6.35
C VAL A 51 -3.34 0.29 -6.55
N ALA A 52 -2.63 1.41 -6.55
CA ALA A 52 -3.20 2.74 -6.80
C ALA A 52 -3.98 2.80 -8.12
N ARG A 53 -3.40 2.26 -9.20
CA ARG A 53 -4.05 2.20 -10.52
C ARG A 53 -5.33 1.37 -10.52
N VAL A 54 -5.33 0.24 -9.82
CA VAL A 54 -6.52 -0.62 -9.72
C VAL A 54 -7.62 0.09 -8.94
N LEU A 55 -7.27 0.78 -7.85
CA LEU A 55 -8.19 1.51 -6.99
C LEU A 55 -8.59 2.89 -7.53
N ASN A 56 -8.04 3.31 -8.67
CA ASN A 56 -8.19 4.66 -9.21
C ASN A 56 -7.86 5.78 -8.18
N ILE A 57 -6.83 5.55 -7.37
CA ILE A 57 -6.27 6.53 -6.42
C ILE A 57 -5.06 7.18 -7.08
N ASP A 58 -4.87 8.47 -6.84
CA ASP A 58 -3.69 9.21 -7.27
C ASP A 58 -2.39 8.48 -6.84
N GLU A 59 -1.54 8.16 -7.82
CA GLU A 59 -0.28 7.45 -7.62
C GLU A 59 0.65 8.20 -6.66
N ASP A 60 0.70 9.53 -6.73
CA ASP A 60 1.58 10.36 -5.91
C ASP A 60 1.16 10.30 -4.43
N VAL A 61 -0.14 10.29 -4.15
CA VAL A 61 -0.69 10.14 -2.79
C VAL A 61 -0.32 8.79 -2.20
N VAL A 62 -0.42 7.72 -2.99
CA VAL A 62 -0.07 6.36 -2.54
C VAL A 62 1.43 6.22 -2.34
N ILE A 63 2.26 6.76 -3.24
CA ILE A 63 3.72 6.77 -3.10
C ILE A 63 4.13 7.50 -1.82
N LEU A 64 3.62 8.72 -1.58
CA LEU A 64 3.93 9.49 -0.38
C LEU A 64 3.46 8.78 0.89
N SER A 65 2.28 8.15 0.86
CA SER A 65 1.78 7.37 1.99
C SER A 65 2.69 6.18 2.31
N ASN A 66 3.12 5.45 1.29
CA ASN A 66 4.00 4.28 1.43
C ASN A 66 5.38 4.69 1.98
N LEU A 67 5.93 5.80 1.49
CA LEU A 67 7.18 6.37 2.01
C LEU A 67 7.03 6.76 3.49
N ALA A 68 5.92 7.42 3.85
CA ALA A 68 5.64 7.84 5.22
C ALA A 68 5.44 6.64 6.18
N GLU A 69 4.80 5.57 5.71
CA GLU A 69 4.62 4.34 6.48
C GLU A 69 5.95 3.64 6.80
N LYS A 70 6.91 3.65 5.86
CA LYS A 70 8.26 3.07 6.04
C LYS A 70 9.13 3.84 7.03
N GLN A 71 8.86 5.11 7.27
CA GLN A 71 9.75 5.95 8.08
C GLN A 71 9.66 5.59 9.58
N THR A 72 10.81 5.33 10.17
CA THR A 72 10.98 5.23 11.63
C THR A 72 11.38 6.57 12.26
N ASN A 73 11.88 7.51 11.45
CA ASN A 73 12.19 8.86 11.90
C ASN A 73 10.92 9.73 11.85
N ASP A 74 10.45 10.16 13.02
CA ASP A 74 9.23 10.95 13.14
C ASP A 74 9.29 12.27 12.38
N LYS A 75 10.43 12.96 12.35
CA LYS A 75 10.56 14.23 11.63
C LYS A 75 10.42 14.05 10.13
N ALA A 76 11.05 13.00 9.58
CA ALA A 76 10.93 12.66 8.16
C ALA A 76 9.49 12.26 7.80
N LYS A 77 8.86 11.41 8.62
CA LYS A 77 7.45 11.03 8.46
C LYS A 77 6.53 12.26 8.43
N GLN A 78 6.68 13.17 9.39
CA GLN A 78 5.87 14.39 9.46
C GLN A 78 6.10 15.34 8.27
N ALA A 79 7.30 15.37 7.71
CA ALA A 79 7.56 16.17 6.50
C ALA A 79 6.78 15.62 5.29
N LEU A 80 6.78 14.30 5.08
CA LEU A 80 6.01 13.65 4.00
C LEU A 80 4.51 13.88 4.17
N LEU A 81 3.99 13.70 5.39
CA LEU A 81 2.56 13.92 5.67
C LEU A 81 2.12 15.36 5.40
N LYS A 82 2.99 16.34 5.60
CA LYS A 82 2.69 17.75 5.26
C LYS A 82 2.61 17.99 3.76
N LEU A 83 3.50 17.37 2.97
CA LEU A 83 3.48 17.47 1.51
C LEU A 83 2.23 16.82 0.90
N MET A 84 1.65 15.81 1.56
CA MET A 84 0.40 15.21 1.11
C MET A 84 -0.84 16.09 1.37
N ALA A 85 -0.75 17.03 2.30
CA ALA A 85 -1.86 17.89 2.73
C ALA A 85 -1.83 19.29 2.08
N SER A 86 -0.78 19.59 1.30
CA SER A 86 -0.60 20.84 0.55
C SER A 86 -1.13 20.69 -0.86
#